data_AF-A0A3M7IKU0-F1
#
_entry.id   AF-A0A3M7IKU0-F1
#
_cell.length_a   1.000
_cell.length_b   1.000
_cell.length_c   1.000
_cell.angle_alpha   90.00
_cell.angle_beta   90.00
_cell.angle_gamma   90.00
#
_symmetry.space_group_name_H-M   'P 1'
#
loop_
_entity.id
_entity.type
_entity.pdbx_description
1 polymer ?
#
loop_
_entity_poly.entity_id
_entity_poly.type
_entity_poly.pdbx_seq_one_letter_code
_entity_poly.pdbx_strand_id
1 'polypeptide(L)'
;MEMFQVTPQYLPHLLGEPDYWAPGSFARSDPDGHPKSLGRHCKERSLASLLTSPEFFCQHPRWHLNTHDIPLSVYMTHNAAHRDTAYLIVCNVAHLKRNAILRRIVEAIDCTSTSTDPDPFMLHTLIAHEIFTEAKSTITPLRRRLYDQLDMVDKYAQNPSQKDRQKGELEDMTIQLHVISQDIDSKTASADMTIMIVRRLETAHQRYRQRKYPDSLCNEVEQTADALQYLAESIESQRRWVISYKARKDIVMNLVFHLVTQQDAATSATIAREAKADGNSMKVIAALTMVFLPGTFLSSVFGMSVMEEEKRWWLYVALTLPLTVFIIALWWLWQSSSGFLHHCWKSIFSSKRPSARAKSTPDEAIEV
;
A
#
# COMPACT_ATOMS: atom_id res chain seq x y z
N MET A 1 44.69 21.85 8.00
CA MET A 1 43.26 21.54 7.85
C MET A 1 42.87 21.90 6.43
N GLU A 2 42.93 20.94 5.52
CA GLU A 2 42.41 21.13 4.17
C GLU A 2 40.89 21.31 4.28
N MET A 3 40.37 22.38 3.69
CA MET A 3 38.95 22.69 3.69
C MET A 3 38.27 21.67 2.76
N PHE A 4 37.55 20.70 3.32
CA PHE A 4 36.74 19.77 2.53
C PHE A 4 35.73 20.58 1.70
N GLN A 5 35.91 20.63 0.39
CA GLN A 5 34.98 21.30 -0.52
C GLN A 5 33.77 20.39 -0.77
N VAL A 6 32.85 20.32 0.21
CA VAL A 6 31.53 19.74 -0.02
C VAL A 6 30.69 20.75 -0.77
N THR A 7 30.09 20.35 -1.89
CA THR A 7 29.22 21.26 -2.64
C THR A 7 28.02 21.67 -1.77
N PRO A 8 27.76 22.98 -1.56
CA PRO A 8 26.77 23.47 -0.60
C PRO A 8 25.36 22.89 -0.79
N GLN A 9 25.01 22.54 -2.03
CA GLN A 9 23.72 21.96 -2.37
C GLN A 9 23.46 20.61 -1.70
N TYR A 10 24.48 19.85 -1.27
CA TYR A 10 24.31 18.55 -0.61
C TYR A 10 24.36 18.60 0.90
N LEU A 11 24.88 19.70 1.47
CA LEU A 11 25.07 19.82 2.92
C LEU A 11 23.75 19.61 3.70
N PRO A 12 22.60 20.16 3.27
CA PRO A 12 21.31 19.92 3.94
C PRO A 12 20.85 18.47 3.84
N HIS A 13 21.13 17.80 2.72
CA HIS A 13 20.65 16.43 2.43
C HIS A 13 21.50 15.33 3.09
N LEU A 14 22.69 15.66 3.59
CA LEU A 14 23.56 14.69 4.26
C LEU A 14 22.97 14.15 5.57
N LEU A 15 22.15 14.93 6.26
CA LEU A 15 21.45 14.49 7.48
C LEU A 15 20.21 13.63 7.18
N GLY A 16 19.91 13.44 5.89
CA GLY A 16 18.84 12.58 5.42
C GLY A 16 17.49 13.28 5.39
N GLU A 17 16.75 13.07 4.30
CA GLU A 17 15.37 13.53 4.16
C GLU A 17 14.35 12.41 4.43
N PRO A 18 13.14 12.76 4.91
CA PRO A 18 12.07 11.79 5.13
C PRO A 18 11.67 11.08 3.82
N ASP A 19 11.53 11.85 2.75
CA ASP A 19 11.17 11.39 1.42
C ASP A 19 12.42 11.45 0.53
N TYR A 20 12.95 10.28 0.15
CA TYR A 20 14.22 10.20 -0.58
C TYR A 20 14.17 10.98 -1.89
N TRP A 21 15.22 11.76 -2.16
CA TRP A 21 15.41 12.43 -3.45
C TRP A 21 16.23 11.57 -4.40
N ALA A 22 16.27 12.00 -5.67
CA ALA A 22 17.11 11.37 -6.67
C ALA A 22 18.60 11.50 -6.31
N PRO A 23 19.42 10.48 -6.58
CA PRO A 23 20.87 10.58 -6.47
C PRO A 23 21.41 11.68 -7.38
N GLY A 24 22.37 12.45 -6.86
CA GLY A 24 23.06 13.48 -7.60
C GLY A 24 24.35 12.96 -8.24
N SER A 25 24.57 13.25 -9.52
CA SER A 25 25.86 13.04 -10.19
C SER A 25 26.22 14.31 -10.94
N PHE A 26 27.30 14.95 -10.51
CA PHE A 26 27.73 16.25 -11.01
C PHE A 26 29.19 16.19 -11.36
N ALA A 27 29.57 16.88 -12.42
CA ALA A 27 30.93 16.91 -12.89
C ALA A 27 31.37 18.37 -12.85
N ARG A 28 32.32 18.70 -11.97
CA ARG A 28 32.88 20.06 -11.91
C ARG A 28 34.09 20.12 -12.83
N SER A 29 34.03 20.95 -13.85
CA SER A 29 35.22 21.30 -14.65
C SER A 29 35.94 22.43 -13.95
N ASP A 30 37.23 22.27 -13.67
CA ASP A 30 38.04 23.35 -13.10
C ASP A 30 38.38 24.38 -14.21
N PRO A 31 37.91 25.64 -14.09
CA PRO A 31 38.21 26.68 -15.08
C PRO A 31 39.64 27.24 -14.98
N ASP A 32 40.37 27.01 -13.87
CA ASP A 32 41.62 27.73 -13.55
C ASP A 32 42.90 26.97 -13.91
N GLY A 33 42.82 25.98 -14.80
CA GLY A 33 43.96 25.31 -15.41
C GLY A 33 44.78 26.21 -16.36
N HIS A 34 45.30 27.34 -15.87
CA HIS A 34 46.23 28.17 -16.62
C HIS A 34 47.52 27.38 -16.91
N PRO A 35 47.92 27.22 -18.19
CA PRO A 35 49.23 26.68 -18.50
C PRO A 35 50.28 27.75 -18.17
N LYS A 36 50.86 27.69 -16.96
CA LYS A 36 52.12 28.38 -16.68
C LYS A 36 53.26 27.63 -17.39
N SER A 37 53.36 27.77 -18.71
CA SER A 37 54.63 27.53 -19.41
C SER A 37 54.92 28.70 -20.34
N LEU A 38 55.86 29.53 -19.87
CA LEU A 38 56.54 30.54 -20.66
C LEU A 38 57.16 29.88 -21.90
N GLY A 39 56.64 30.22 -23.08
CA GLY A 39 57.33 30.12 -24.37
C GLY A 39 57.80 28.74 -24.85
N ARG A 40 56.91 27.98 -25.50
CA ARG A 40 57.25 27.30 -26.77
C ARG A 40 55.99 26.77 -27.45
N HIS A 41 55.92 26.96 -28.77
CA HIS A 41 54.88 26.46 -29.67
C HIS A 41 54.40 25.05 -29.29
N CYS A 42 53.15 24.93 -28.86
CA CYS A 42 52.46 23.65 -28.72
C CYS A 42 51.29 23.61 -29.70
N LYS A 43 51.33 22.65 -30.62
CA LYS A 43 50.27 22.35 -31.58
C LYS A 43 48.97 22.04 -30.83
N GLU A 44 47.86 22.53 -31.38
CA GLU A 44 46.48 22.16 -31.03
C GLU A 44 46.36 20.64 -30.85
N ARG A 45 46.34 20.19 -29.59
CA ARG A 45 45.93 18.84 -29.22
C ARG A 45 44.87 18.98 -28.15
N SER A 46 43.62 18.97 -28.62
CA SER A 46 42.41 18.60 -27.88
C SER A 46 42.12 19.36 -26.58
N LEU A 47 41.12 20.24 -26.66
CA LEU A 47 40.37 20.84 -25.55
C LEU A 47 39.68 19.82 -24.61
N ALA A 48 39.89 18.50 -24.78
CA ALA A 48 39.24 17.43 -24.02
C ALA A 48 39.86 17.14 -22.63
N SER A 49 40.87 17.90 -22.19
CA SER A 49 41.63 17.65 -20.95
C SER A 49 41.28 18.57 -19.78
N LEU A 50 40.12 19.25 -19.80
CA LEU A 50 39.60 19.93 -18.62
C LEU A 50 39.19 18.86 -17.58
N LEU A 51 40.13 18.54 -16.68
CA LEU A 51 40.01 17.60 -15.58
C LEU A 51 38.69 17.86 -14.85
N THR A 52 37.72 16.96 -15.05
CA THR A 52 36.42 17.06 -14.41
C THR A 52 36.43 16.22 -13.14
N SER A 53 36.22 16.85 -11.99
CA SER A 53 36.07 16.16 -10.70
C SER A 53 34.66 15.58 -10.61
N PRO A 54 34.45 14.26 -10.67
CA PRO A 54 33.14 13.70 -10.47
C PRO A 54 32.74 13.81 -8.99
N GLU A 55 31.52 14.26 -8.78
CA GLU A 55 30.85 14.29 -7.49
C GLU A 55 29.62 13.38 -7.57
N PHE A 56 29.40 12.57 -6.55
CA PHE A 56 28.24 11.71 -6.45
C PHE A 56 27.63 11.78 -5.04
N PHE A 57 26.31 11.87 -4.99
CA PHE A 57 25.54 11.88 -3.75
C PHE A 57 24.39 10.89 -3.86
N CYS A 58 24.22 10.05 -2.85
CA CYS A 58 23.03 9.22 -2.72
C CYS A 58 22.62 9.03 -1.27
N GLN A 59 21.31 8.98 -1.05
CA GLN A 59 20.70 8.56 0.20
C GLN A 59 20.11 7.16 0.00
N HIS A 60 20.62 6.18 0.73
CA HIS A 60 20.17 4.80 0.60
C HIS A 60 18.81 4.57 1.26
N PRO A 61 17.98 3.67 0.69
CA PRO A 61 16.64 3.42 1.21
C PRO A 61 16.70 2.65 2.52
N ARG A 62 15.80 3.03 3.43
CA ARG A 62 15.51 2.33 4.67
C ARG A 62 14.60 1.16 4.36
N TRP A 63 15.10 -0.04 4.54
CA TRP A 63 14.28 -1.24 4.43
C TRP A 63 13.30 -1.41 5.60
N HIS A 64 13.47 -0.64 6.68
CA HIS A 64 12.56 -0.57 7.82
C HIS A 64 11.92 0.84 7.91
N LEU A 65 10.92 1.13 7.08
CA LEU A 65 10.28 2.46 7.05
C LEU A 65 9.52 2.84 8.33
N ASN A 66 9.19 1.87 9.19
CA ASN A 66 8.45 2.12 10.43
C ASN A 66 9.33 2.72 11.54
N THR A 67 10.66 2.70 11.38
CA THR A 67 11.58 3.36 12.31
C THR A 67 11.96 4.73 11.76
N HIS A 68 11.86 5.76 12.60
CA HIS A 68 12.25 7.14 12.28
C HIS A 68 13.79 7.28 12.32
N ASP A 69 14.48 6.40 11.59
CA ASP A 69 15.93 6.40 11.54
C ASP A 69 16.43 7.36 10.46
N ILE A 70 17.57 8.00 10.75
CA ILE A 70 18.32 8.77 9.77
C ILE A 70 18.83 7.80 8.68
N PRO A 71 18.50 8.04 7.40
CA PRO A 71 18.94 7.20 6.30
C PRO A 71 20.46 7.32 6.08
N LEU A 72 21.08 6.28 5.53
CA LEU A 72 22.50 6.32 5.21
C LEU A 72 22.74 7.18 3.97
N SER A 73 23.41 8.31 4.15
CA SER A 73 23.79 9.22 3.07
C SER A 73 25.28 9.08 2.77
N VAL A 74 25.63 9.00 1.49
CA VAL A 74 27.01 8.91 1.02
C VAL A 74 27.26 10.00 0.00
N TYR A 75 28.29 10.80 0.24
CA TYR A 75 28.83 11.78 -0.69
C TYR A 75 30.26 11.41 -1.06
N MET A 76 30.57 11.49 -2.34
CA MET A 76 31.90 11.27 -2.90
C MET A 76 32.28 12.45 -3.79
N THR A 77 33.54 12.86 -3.67
CA THR A 77 34.19 13.77 -4.61
C THR A 77 35.56 13.20 -4.97
N HIS A 78 35.89 13.21 -6.25
CA HIS A 78 37.18 12.74 -6.74
C HIS A 78 37.90 13.86 -7.47
N ASN A 79 39.12 14.15 -7.04
CA ASN A 79 40.00 15.09 -7.72
C ASN A 79 40.94 14.32 -8.66
N ALA A 80 40.65 14.39 -9.96
CA ALA A 80 41.44 13.70 -10.97
C ALA A 80 42.89 14.20 -11.08
N ALA A 81 43.18 15.45 -10.68
CA ALA A 81 44.53 16.02 -10.73
C ALA A 81 45.44 15.47 -9.63
N HIS A 82 44.91 15.35 -8.41
CA HIS A 82 45.64 14.86 -7.24
C HIS A 82 45.47 13.35 -7.00
N ARG A 83 44.53 12.70 -7.72
CA ARG A 83 44.11 11.30 -7.53
C ARG A 83 43.52 11.01 -6.15
N ASP A 84 42.99 12.04 -5.51
CA ASP A 84 42.40 11.94 -4.18
C ASP A 84 40.89 11.79 -4.28
N THR A 85 40.35 10.78 -3.60
CA THR A 85 38.90 10.57 -3.47
C THR A 85 38.50 10.78 -2.01
N ALA A 86 37.63 11.75 -1.77
CA ALA A 86 37.08 12.02 -0.45
C ALA A 86 35.66 11.47 -0.36
N TYR A 87 35.39 10.75 0.73
CA TYR A 87 34.08 10.20 1.06
C TYR A 87 33.56 10.79 2.37
N LEU A 88 32.29 11.18 2.36
CA LEU A 88 31.56 11.58 3.54
C LEU A 88 30.35 10.65 3.70
N ILE A 89 30.38 9.84 4.75
CA ILE A 89 29.35 8.84 5.05
C ILE A 89 28.65 9.25 6.34
N VAL A 90 27.36 9.51 6.25
CA VAL A 90 26.52 9.86 7.39
C VAL A 90 25.59 8.68 7.66
N CYS A 91 25.70 8.10 8.86
CA CYS A 91 24.97 6.91 9.27
C CYS A 91 24.41 7.08 10.69
N ASN A 92 23.20 6.57 10.93
CA ASN A 92 22.70 6.43 12.29
C ASN A 92 23.59 5.46 13.10
N VAL A 93 23.91 5.83 14.34
CA VAL A 93 24.66 5.01 15.29
C VAL A 93 23.98 3.65 15.52
N ALA A 94 22.65 3.60 15.51
CA ALA A 94 21.88 2.38 15.74
C ALA A 94 21.66 1.51 14.47
N HIS A 95 22.22 1.89 13.32
CA HIS A 95 21.94 1.20 12.05
C HIS A 95 22.44 -0.26 12.08
N LEU A 96 21.56 -1.22 11.74
CA LEU A 96 21.79 -2.67 11.86
C LEU A 96 23.08 -3.13 11.14
N LYS A 97 23.35 -2.54 9.97
CA LYS A 97 24.53 -2.86 9.15
C LYS A 97 25.75 -1.99 9.38
N ARG A 98 25.73 -1.04 10.33
CA ARG A 98 26.83 -0.07 10.53
C ARG A 98 28.18 -0.76 10.70
N ASN A 99 28.27 -1.73 11.62
CA ASN A 99 29.55 -2.40 11.90
C ASN A 99 30.03 -3.25 10.71
N ALA A 100 29.11 -3.85 9.95
CA ALA A 100 29.44 -4.61 8.74
C ALA A 100 29.97 -3.68 7.63
N ILE A 101 29.31 -2.54 7.43
CA ILE A 101 29.72 -1.51 6.47
C ILE A 101 31.10 -0.95 6.85
N LEU A 102 31.30 -0.53 8.10
CA LEU A 102 32.58 -0.01 8.58
C LEU A 102 33.71 -1.03 8.40
N ARG A 103 33.48 -2.30 8.78
CA ARG A 103 34.46 -3.36 8.61
C ARG A 103 34.84 -3.54 7.13
N ARG A 104 33.86 -3.60 6.24
CA ARG A 104 34.11 -3.75 4.80
C ARG A 104 34.80 -2.53 4.19
N ILE A 105 34.50 -1.32 4.66
CA ILE A 105 35.19 -0.10 4.22
C ILE A 105 36.67 -0.16 4.62
N VAL A 106 36.97 -0.52 5.88
CA VAL A 106 38.35 -0.66 6.36
C VAL A 106 39.09 -1.72 5.55
N GLU A 107 38.50 -2.92 5.38
CA GLU A 107 39.07 -4.00 4.57
C GLU A 107 39.32 -3.57 3.11
N ALA A 108 38.38 -2.81 2.52
CA ALA A 108 38.54 -2.30 1.15
C ALA A 108 39.67 -1.26 1.04
N ILE A 109 39.77 -0.34 2.01
CA ILE A 109 40.83 0.68 2.05
C ILE A 109 42.19 0.00 2.20
N ASP A 110 42.32 -0.98 3.10
CA ASP A 110 43.54 -1.74 3.32
C ASP A 110 43.99 -2.46 2.03
N CYS A 111 43.06 -3.08 1.31
CA CYS A 111 43.36 -3.71 0.02
C CYS A 111 43.78 -2.68 -1.04
N THR A 112 43.09 -1.55 -1.14
CA THR A 112 43.41 -0.49 -2.12
C THR A 112 44.69 0.28 -1.84
N SER A 113 45.26 0.17 -0.64
CA SER A 113 46.57 0.79 -0.32
C SER A 113 47.71 0.31 -1.23
N THR A 114 47.53 -0.85 -1.87
CA THR A 114 48.47 -1.44 -2.84
C THR A 114 48.12 -1.15 -4.31
N SER A 115 46.93 -0.58 -4.58
CA SER A 115 46.49 -0.21 -5.93
C SER A 115 47.18 1.07 -6.40
N THR A 116 47.43 1.16 -7.70
CA THR A 116 48.04 2.33 -8.34
C THR A 116 47.01 3.44 -8.66
N ASP A 117 45.73 3.11 -8.80
CA ASP A 117 44.64 4.05 -9.15
C ASP A 117 43.25 3.46 -8.82
N PRO A 118 42.83 3.49 -7.54
CA PRO A 118 41.55 2.92 -7.12
C PRO A 118 40.35 3.62 -7.78
N ASP A 119 39.35 2.83 -8.17
CA ASP A 119 38.12 3.37 -8.76
C ASP A 119 37.36 4.24 -7.72
N PRO A 120 37.03 5.50 -8.04
CA PRO A 120 36.40 6.42 -7.10
C PRO A 120 34.97 6.04 -6.75
N PHE A 121 34.32 5.09 -7.42
CA PHE A 121 32.98 4.59 -7.09
C PHE A 121 33.00 3.25 -6.35
N MET A 122 34.16 2.63 -6.13
CA MET A 122 34.28 1.32 -5.46
C MET A 122 33.56 1.28 -4.11
N LEU A 123 33.76 2.28 -3.23
CA LEU A 123 33.12 2.28 -1.91
C LEU A 123 31.61 2.51 -2.01
N HIS A 124 31.13 3.30 -2.98
CA HIS A 124 29.69 3.41 -3.25
C HIS A 124 29.07 2.06 -3.62
N THR A 125 29.74 1.30 -4.50
CA THR A 125 29.29 -0.05 -4.90
C THR A 125 29.25 -1.00 -3.71
N LEU A 126 30.29 -0.97 -2.85
CA LEU A 126 30.39 -1.80 -1.66
C LEU A 126 29.29 -1.46 -0.63
N ILE A 127 29.06 -0.18 -0.37
CA ILE A 127 28.03 0.28 0.56
C ILE A 127 26.63 -0.09 0.03
N ALA A 128 26.37 0.12 -1.26
CA ALA A 128 25.11 -0.25 -1.89
C ALA A 128 24.84 -1.76 -1.79
N HIS A 129 25.88 -2.59 -1.95
CA HIS A 129 25.79 -4.05 -1.79
C HIS A 129 25.46 -4.47 -0.35
N GLU A 130 26.08 -3.86 0.66
CA GLU A 130 25.77 -4.16 2.07
C GLU A 130 24.33 -3.82 2.45
N ILE A 131 23.83 -2.69 1.96
CA ILE A 131 22.45 -2.25 2.21
C ILE A 131 21.47 -3.14 1.46
N PHE A 132 21.81 -3.55 0.24
CA PHE A 132 21.00 -4.52 -0.48
C PHE A 132 20.94 -5.88 0.24
N THR A 133 22.01 -6.27 0.95
CA THR A 133 22.01 -7.48 1.78
C THR A 133 21.01 -7.37 2.95
N GLU A 134 20.76 -6.15 3.45
CA GLU A 134 19.69 -5.91 4.43
C GLU A 134 18.29 -6.19 3.84
N ALA A 135 18.05 -5.84 2.57
CA ALA A 135 16.79 -6.11 1.87
C ALA A 135 16.39 -7.59 1.99
N LYS A 136 17.34 -8.50 1.79
CA LYS A 136 17.11 -9.95 1.89
C LYS A 136 16.62 -10.36 3.28
N SER A 137 17.17 -9.75 4.32
CA SER A 137 16.80 -10.04 5.72
C SER A 137 15.38 -9.57 6.05
N THR A 138 14.87 -8.55 5.37
CA THR A 138 13.52 -8.00 5.60
C THR A 138 12.45 -8.64 4.71
N ILE A 139 12.79 -8.94 3.45
CA ILE A 139 11.87 -9.54 2.49
C ILE A 139 11.59 -11.02 2.84
N THR A 140 12.56 -11.75 3.40
CA THR A 140 12.40 -13.18 3.71
C THR A 140 11.30 -13.45 4.76
N PRO A 141 11.25 -12.74 5.91
CA PRO A 141 10.14 -12.87 6.86
C PRO A 141 8.79 -12.42 6.28
N LEU A 142 8.77 -11.34 5.49
CA LEU A 142 7.56 -10.88 4.82
C LEU A 142 6.97 -11.95 3.89
N ARG A 143 7.83 -12.58 3.11
CA ARG A 143 7.46 -13.71 2.24
C ARG A 143 6.83 -14.84 3.05
N ARG A 144 7.44 -15.27 4.16
CA ARG A 144 6.91 -16.35 5.00
C ARG A 144 5.51 -16.00 5.53
N ARG A 145 5.36 -14.83 6.16
CA ARG A 145 4.07 -14.33 6.65
C ARG A 145 2.99 -14.31 5.55
N LEU A 146 3.34 -13.89 4.34
CA LEU A 146 2.42 -13.91 3.20
C LEU A 146 1.97 -15.34 2.89
N TYR A 147 2.89 -16.27 2.69
CA TYR A 147 2.52 -17.66 2.38
C TYR A 147 1.73 -18.33 3.50
N ASP A 148 2.07 -18.06 4.76
CA ASP A 148 1.31 -18.57 5.91
C ASP A 148 -0.15 -18.05 5.87
N GLN A 149 -0.36 -16.77 5.56
CA GLN A 149 -1.70 -16.20 5.40
C GLN A 149 -2.44 -16.73 4.17
N LEU A 150 -1.75 -16.95 3.05
CA LEU A 150 -2.32 -17.61 1.88
C LEU A 150 -2.87 -19.00 2.24
N ASP A 151 -2.06 -19.81 2.92
CA ASP A 151 -2.44 -21.16 3.34
C ASP A 151 -3.63 -21.13 4.32
N MET A 152 -3.71 -20.13 5.20
CA MET A 152 -4.86 -19.95 6.11
C MET A 152 -6.15 -19.64 5.33
N VAL A 153 -6.10 -18.70 4.39
CA VAL A 153 -7.27 -18.34 3.57
C VAL A 153 -7.71 -19.51 2.70
N ASP A 154 -6.78 -20.25 2.11
CA ASP A 154 -7.09 -21.42 1.28
C ASP A 154 -7.75 -22.53 2.11
N LYS A 155 -7.25 -22.79 3.32
CA LYS A 155 -7.89 -23.73 4.27
C LYS A 155 -9.29 -23.28 4.62
N TYR A 156 -9.48 -22.01 4.95
CA TYR A 156 -10.80 -21.46 5.27
C TYR A 156 -11.78 -21.61 4.09
N ALA A 157 -11.32 -21.31 2.87
CA ALA A 157 -12.13 -21.41 1.66
C ALA A 157 -12.52 -22.86 1.31
N GLN A 158 -11.62 -23.82 1.57
CA GLN A 158 -11.86 -25.24 1.30
C GLN A 158 -12.78 -25.90 2.32
N ASN A 159 -12.93 -25.35 3.53
CA ASN A 159 -13.78 -25.93 4.57
C ASN A 159 -15.28 -25.70 4.28
N PRO A 160 -16.04 -26.75 3.92
CA PRO A 160 -17.46 -26.62 3.54
C PRO A 160 -18.39 -26.53 4.76
N SER A 161 -17.90 -26.92 5.94
CA SER A 161 -18.67 -26.91 7.19
C SER A 161 -18.63 -25.53 7.83
N GLN A 162 -19.77 -24.84 7.82
CA GLN A 162 -19.93 -23.54 8.49
C GLN A 162 -19.82 -23.66 10.02
N LYS A 163 -20.00 -24.86 10.59
CA LYS A 163 -19.94 -25.11 12.04
C LYS A 163 -18.53 -25.09 12.61
N ASP A 164 -17.52 -25.39 11.79
CA ASP A 164 -16.12 -25.44 12.21
C ASP A 164 -15.41 -24.08 12.07
N ARG A 165 -16.09 -23.08 11.49
CA ARG A 165 -15.54 -21.73 11.28
C ARG A 165 -15.61 -20.93 12.58
N GLN A 166 -14.46 -20.40 13.00
CA GLN A 166 -14.42 -19.59 14.22
C GLN A 166 -14.92 -18.17 13.93
N LYS A 167 -15.67 -17.61 14.88
CA LYS A 167 -16.14 -16.23 14.78
C LYS A 167 -14.94 -15.28 14.83
N GLY A 168 -14.80 -14.40 13.84
CA GLY A 168 -13.70 -13.42 13.75
C GLY A 168 -12.48 -13.89 12.96
N GLU A 169 -12.46 -15.14 12.45
CA GLU A 169 -11.32 -15.68 11.70
C GLU A 169 -11.04 -14.89 10.40
N LEU A 170 -12.10 -14.57 9.64
CA LEU A 170 -12.01 -13.69 8.46
C LEU A 170 -11.55 -12.27 8.80
N GLU A 171 -11.95 -11.75 9.96
CA GLU A 171 -11.57 -10.41 10.41
C GLU A 171 -10.07 -10.38 10.74
N ASP A 172 -9.57 -11.37 11.48
CA ASP A 172 -8.15 -11.51 11.78
C ASP A 172 -7.32 -11.66 10.48
N MET A 173 -7.73 -12.55 9.57
CA MET A 173 -7.06 -12.68 8.27
C MET A 173 -7.06 -11.37 7.47
N THR A 174 -8.15 -10.60 7.51
CA THR A 174 -8.23 -9.29 6.85
C THR A 174 -7.23 -8.30 7.45
N ILE A 175 -7.14 -8.24 8.77
CA ILE A 175 -6.19 -7.37 9.50
C ILE A 175 -4.75 -7.77 9.17
N GLN A 176 -4.42 -9.07 9.23
CA GLN A 176 -3.08 -9.56 8.92
C GLN A 176 -2.68 -9.30 7.46
N LEU A 177 -3.59 -9.54 6.50
CA LEU A 177 -3.36 -9.23 5.09
C LEU A 177 -3.17 -7.74 4.85
N HIS A 178 -3.86 -6.87 5.60
CA HIS A 178 -3.67 -5.43 5.53
C HIS A 178 -2.27 -5.01 6.00
N VAL A 179 -1.80 -5.54 7.14
CA VAL A 179 -0.43 -5.29 7.63
C VAL A 179 0.61 -5.77 6.61
N ILE A 180 0.42 -6.97 6.05
CA ILE A 180 1.30 -7.50 4.99
C ILE A 180 1.25 -6.60 3.75
N SER A 181 0.10 -6.01 3.42
CA SER A 181 -0.02 -5.04 2.32
C SER A 181 0.86 -3.83 2.52
N GLN A 182 0.76 -3.20 3.69
CA GLN A 182 1.55 -2.03 4.03
C GLN A 182 3.05 -2.34 3.97
N ASP A 183 3.45 -3.50 4.50
CA ASP A 183 4.84 -3.95 4.44
C ASP A 183 5.31 -4.19 3.00
N ILE A 184 4.51 -4.85 2.14
CA ILE A 184 4.86 -5.07 0.73
C ILE A 184 5.00 -3.76 -0.02
N ASP A 185 4.08 -2.81 0.18
CA ASP A 185 4.12 -1.50 -0.50
C ASP A 185 5.36 -0.71 -0.08
N SER A 186 5.65 -0.68 1.22
CA SER A 186 6.86 -0.09 1.79
C SER A 186 8.15 -0.69 1.20
N LYS A 187 8.23 -2.02 1.08
CA LYS A 187 9.39 -2.70 0.49
C LYS A 187 9.48 -2.49 -1.02
N THR A 188 8.35 -2.36 -1.71
CA THR A 188 8.30 -2.03 -3.14
C THR A 188 8.92 -0.67 -3.39
N ALA A 189 8.50 0.35 -2.64
CA ALA A 189 9.08 1.69 -2.73
C ALA A 189 10.60 1.68 -2.43
N SER A 190 11.02 0.95 -1.40
CA SER A 190 12.45 0.80 -1.06
C SER A 190 13.26 0.14 -2.19
N ALA A 191 12.69 -0.87 -2.85
CA ALA A 191 13.31 -1.53 -3.99
C ALA A 191 13.42 -0.58 -5.20
N ASP A 192 12.35 0.17 -5.51
CA ASP A 192 12.35 1.16 -6.60
C ASP A 192 13.41 2.24 -6.37
N MET A 193 13.56 2.75 -5.14
CA MET A 193 14.61 3.71 -4.81
C MET A 193 16.02 3.10 -4.93
N THR A 194 16.19 1.83 -4.52
CA THR A 194 17.48 1.14 -4.69
C THR A 194 17.86 1.03 -6.17
N ILE A 195 16.90 0.71 -7.05
CA ILE A 195 17.13 0.65 -8.50
C ILE A 195 17.54 2.02 -9.03
N MET A 196 16.83 3.08 -8.65
CA MET A 196 17.17 4.43 -9.07
C MET A 196 18.61 4.79 -8.66
N ILE A 197 19.00 4.49 -7.42
CA ILE A 197 20.37 4.73 -6.92
C ILE A 197 21.41 3.99 -7.75
N VAL A 198 21.22 2.68 -7.92
CA VAL A 198 22.21 1.86 -8.62
C VAL A 198 22.30 2.20 -10.11
N ARG A 199 21.18 2.49 -10.77
CA ARG A 199 21.19 2.96 -12.17
C ARG A 199 21.89 4.31 -12.33
N ARG A 200 21.68 5.24 -11.39
CA ARG A 200 22.39 6.52 -11.40
C ARG A 200 23.88 6.36 -11.12
N LEU A 201 24.24 5.46 -10.22
CA LEU A 201 25.62 5.11 -9.91
C LEU A 201 26.32 4.47 -11.13
N GLU A 202 25.67 3.51 -11.80
CA GLU A 202 26.11 2.90 -13.05
C GLU A 202 26.34 3.97 -14.14
N THR A 203 25.38 4.87 -14.32
CA THR A 203 25.50 5.96 -15.30
C THR A 203 26.65 6.91 -14.96
N ALA A 204 26.85 7.24 -13.68
CA ALA A 204 27.94 8.13 -13.24
C ALA A 204 29.31 7.47 -13.43
N HIS A 205 29.42 6.18 -13.07
CA HIS A 205 30.62 5.37 -13.28
C HIS A 205 30.96 5.23 -14.77
N GLN A 206 29.97 4.95 -15.62
CA GLN A 206 30.16 4.84 -17.06
C GLN A 206 30.71 6.14 -17.66
N ARG A 207 30.21 7.31 -17.23
CA ARG A 207 30.73 8.62 -17.66
C ARG A 207 32.17 8.83 -17.22
N TYR A 208 32.50 8.46 -15.99
CA TYR A 208 33.87 8.55 -15.48
C TYR A 208 34.82 7.66 -16.28
N ARG A 209 34.43 6.39 -16.50
CA ARG A 209 35.18 5.42 -17.31
C ARG A 209 35.45 5.96 -18.71
N GLN A 210 34.42 6.42 -19.42
CA GLN A 210 34.55 6.94 -20.79
C GLN A 210 35.47 8.16 -20.89
N ARG A 211 35.51 9.01 -19.85
CA ARG A 211 36.33 10.22 -19.84
C ARG A 211 37.79 9.93 -19.47
N LYS A 212 38.03 9.10 -18.47
CA LYS A 212 39.40 8.82 -17.98
C LYS A 212 40.11 7.76 -18.82
N TYR A 213 39.37 6.78 -19.34
CA TYR A 213 39.92 5.66 -20.12
C TYR A 213 39.08 5.40 -21.39
N PRO A 214 39.15 6.28 -22.41
CA PRO A 214 38.41 6.08 -23.66
C PRO A 214 38.87 4.84 -24.45
N ASP A 215 40.18 4.57 -24.47
CA ASP A 215 40.81 3.52 -25.29
C ASP A 215 41.67 2.52 -24.48
N SER A 216 41.65 2.60 -23.14
CA SER A 216 42.50 1.76 -22.27
C SER A 216 41.68 0.98 -21.25
N LEU A 217 42.09 -0.26 -20.97
CA LEU A 217 41.45 -1.09 -19.94
C LEU A 217 42.13 -0.83 -18.59
N CYS A 218 41.34 -0.52 -17.57
CA CYS A 218 41.77 -0.49 -16.18
C CYS A 218 41.01 -1.57 -15.40
N ASN A 219 41.72 -2.60 -14.92
CA ASN A 219 41.11 -3.76 -14.28
C ASN A 219 40.22 -3.38 -13.08
N GLU A 220 40.61 -2.38 -12.29
CA GLU A 220 39.86 -1.95 -11.10
C GLU A 220 38.55 -1.23 -11.47
N VAL A 221 38.57 -0.47 -12.55
CA VAL A 221 37.39 0.22 -13.10
C VAL A 221 36.43 -0.79 -13.72
N GLU A 222 36.94 -1.79 -14.44
CA GLU A 222 36.11 -2.88 -15.00
C GLU A 222 35.49 -3.74 -13.89
N GLN A 223 36.27 -4.12 -12.86
CA GLN A 223 35.73 -4.86 -11.71
C GLN A 223 34.60 -4.09 -11.01
N THR A 224 34.75 -2.76 -10.89
CA THR A 224 33.71 -1.91 -10.31
C THR A 224 32.47 -1.84 -11.22
N ALA A 225 32.66 -1.77 -12.54
CA ALA A 225 31.55 -1.81 -13.51
C ALA A 225 30.79 -3.15 -13.45
N ASP A 226 31.51 -4.27 -13.46
CA ASP A 226 30.92 -5.61 -13.37
C ASP A 226 30.16 -5.81 -12.05
N ALA A 227 30.72 -5.32 -10.93
CA ALA A 227 30.05 -5.35 -9.64
C ALA A 227 28.78 -4.49 -9.61
N LEU A 228 28.79 -3.31 -10.25
CA LEU A 228 27.61 -2.46 -10.39
C LEU A 228 26.53 -3.09 -11.26
N GLN A 229 26.92 -3.71 -12.38
CA GLN A 229 26.00 -4.42 -13.24
C GLN A 229 25.35 -5.60 -12.50
N TYR A 230 26.17 -6.42 -11.82
CA TYR A 230 25.67 -7.51 -10.98
C TYR A 230 24.68 -7.02 -9.91
N LEU A 231 25.00 -5.89 -9.26
CA LEU A 231 24.13 -5.27 -8.26
C LEU A 231 22.80 -4.82 -8.89
N ALA A 232 22.84 -4.15 -10.04
CA ALA A 232 21.66 -3.68 -10.75
C ALA A 232 20.72 -4.84 -11.13
N GLU A 233 21.27 -5.92 -11.71
CA GLU A 233 20.53 -7.12 -12.07
C GLU A 233 19.96 -7.84 -10.83
N SER A 234 20.74 -7.88 -9.74
CA SER A 234 20.32 -8.50 -8.47
C SER A 234 19.14 -7.75 -7.85
N ILE A 235 19.16 -6.42 -7.85
CA ILE A 235 18.06 -5.60 -7.32
C ILE A 235 16.82 -5.74 -8.19
N GLU A 236 16.97 -5.75 -9.52
CA GLU A 236 15.84 -5.98 -10.43
C GLU A 236 15.20 -7.35 -10.19
N SER A 237 16.01 -8.38 -9.92
CA SER A 237 15.51 -9.70 -9.52
C SER A 237 14.70 -9.63 -8.20
N GLN A 238 15.22 -8.96 -7.17
CA GLN A 238 14.48 -8.79 -5.91
C GLN A 238 13.18 -8.00 -6.09
N ARG A 239 13.19 -6.92 -6.88
CA ARG A 239 11.98 -6.16 -7.19
C ARG A 239 10.92 -7.03 -7.86
N ARG A 240 11.30 -7.85 -8.84
CA ARG A 240 10.37 -8.82 -9.46
C ARG A 240 9.73 -9.75 -8.44
N TRP A 241 10.49 -10.22 -7.44
CA TRP A 241 9.93 -11.02 -6.35
C TRP A 241 8.92 -10.25 -5.51
N VAL A 242 9.24 -9.02 -5.09
CA VAL A 242 8.32 -8.19 -4.29
C VAL A 242 7.03 -7.89 -5.06
N ILE A 243 7.12 -7.61 -6.37
CA ILE A 243 5.94 -7.42 -7.24
C ILE A 243 5.09 -8.69 -7.31
N SER A 244 5.72 -9.87 -7.41
CA SER A 244 4.99 -11.14 -7.35
C SER A 244 4.25 -11.32 -6.02
N TYR A 245 4.86 -10.93 -4.90
CA TYR A 245 4.21 -10.97 -3.59
C TYR A 245 3.04 -9.99 -3.50
N LYS A 246 3.16 -8.79 -4.06
CA LYS A 246 2.07 -7.82 -4.17
C LYS A 246 0.87 -8.43 -4.93
N ALA A 247 1.11 -9.00 -6.11
CA ALA A 247 0.06 -9.62 -6.90
C ALA A 247 -0.64 -10.78 -6.18
N ARG A 248 0.12 -11.66 -5.51
CA ARG A 248 -0.45 -12.77 -4.71
C ARG A 248 -1.32 -12.27 -3.57
N LYS A 249 -0.83 -11.27 -2.84
CA LYS A 249 -1.60 -10.63 -1.77
C LYS A 249 -2.90 -10.03 -2.32
N ASP A 250 -2.86 -9.33 -3.46
CA ASP A 250 -4.06 -8.70 -4.03
C ASP A 250 -5.13 -9.75 -4.40
N ILE A 251 -4.72 -10.90 -4.94
CA ILE A 251 -5.62 -12.03 -5.21
C ILE A 251 -6.30 -12.51 -3.92
N VAL A 252 -5.52 -12.73 -2.87
CA VAL A 252 -6.01 -13.28 -1.60
C VAL A 252 -6.88 -12.29 -0.85
N MET A 253 -6.51 -11.01 -0.86
CA MET A 253 -7.32 -9.94 -0.29
C MET A 253 -8.71 -9.88 -0.95
N ASN A 254 -8.76 -10.01 -2.28
CA ASN A 254 -10.02 -10.05 -3.00
C ASN A 254 -10.85 -11.30 -2.64
N LEU A 255 -10.21 -12.46 -2.52
CA LEU A 255 -10.89 -13.67 -2.06
C LEU A 255 -11.49 -13.49 -0.65
N VAL A 256 -10.71 -12.96 0.30
CA VAL A 256 -11.20 -12.68 1.66
C VAL A 256 -12.38 -11.71 1.64
N PHE A 257 -12.32 -10.65 0.82
CA PHE A 257 -13.43 -9.72 0.67
C PHE A 257 -14.72 -10.40 0.15
N HIS A 258 -14.59 -11.27 -0.85
CA HIS A 258 -15.72 -12.06 -1.33
C HIS A 258 -16.27 -13.02 -0.27
N LEU A 259 -15.41 -13.65 0.53
CA LEU A 259 -15.82 -14.54 1.62
C LEU A 259 -16.56 -13.79 2.74
N VAL A 260 -16.06 -12.61 3.13
CA VAL A 260 -16.74 -11.72 4.09
C VAL A 260 -18.12 -11.32 3.56
N THR A 261 -18.18 -10.87 2.29
CA THR A 261 -19.45 -10.48 1.66
C THR A 261 -20.46 -11.64 1.63
N GLN A 262 -20.00 -12.86 1.32
CA GLN A 262 -20.85 -14.05 1.31
C GLN A 262 -21.38 -14.38 2.72
N GLN A 263 -20.54 -14.24 3.75
CA GLN A 263 -20.94 -14.46 5.13
C GLN A 263 -21.96 -13.42 5.62
N ASP A 264 -21.78 -12.16 5.25
CA ASP A 264 -22.71 -11.08 5.58
C ASP A 264 -24.06 -11.27 4.87
N ALA A 265 -24.04 -11.71 3.61
CA ALA A 265 -25.25 -12.06 2.87
C ALA A 265 -25.99 -13.25 3.50
N ALA A 266 -25.27 -14.29 3.92
CA ALA A 266 -25.85 -15.44 4.62
C ALA A 266 -26.47 -15.03 5.96
N THR A 267 -25.77 -14.19 6.74
CA THR A 267 -26.24 -13.66 8.02
C THR A 267 -27.48 -12.79 7.82
N SER A 268 -27.47 -11.91 6.81
CA SER A 268 -28.62 -11.09 6.45
C SER A 268 -29.82 -11.93 6.02
N ALA A 269 -29.60 -13.02 5.29
CA ALA A 269 -30.66 -13.96 4.91
C ALA A 269 -31.25 -14.69 6.13
N THR A 270 -30.42 -15.08 7.10
CA THR A 270 -30.89 -15.66 8.36
C THR A 270 -31.71 -14.66 9.18
N ILE A 271 -31.24 -13.42 9.32
CA ILE A 271 -31.98 -12.35 10.01
C ILE A 271 -33.32 -12.10 9.31
N ALA A 272 -33.35 -12.02 7.98
CA ALA A 272 -34.59 -11.83 7.23
C ALA A 272 -35.58 -12.99 7.41
N ARG A 273 -35.06 -14.24 7.51
CA ARG A 273 -35.88 -15.42 7.78
C ARG A 273 -36.46 -15.41 9.19
N GLU A 274 -35.64 -15.07 10.18
CA GLU A 274 -36.07 -14.95 11.58
C GLU A 274 -37.07 -13.82 11.75
N ALA A 275 -36.80 -12.64 11.17
CA ALA A 275 -37.74 -11.52 11.16
C ALA A 275 -39.07 -11.86 10.46
N LYS A 276 -39.05 -12.68 9.39
CA LYS A 276 -40.27 -13.17 8.74
C LYS A 276 -41.05 -14.12 9.65
N ALA A 277 -40.37 -15.01 10.38
CA ALA A 277 -41.01 -15.91 11.33
C ALA A 277 -41.61 -15.15 12.52
N ASP A 278 -40.88 -14.16 13.04
CA ASP A 278 -41.36 -13.25 14.07
C ASP A 278 -42.57 -12.44 13.58
N GLY A 279 -42.52 -11.92 12.35
CA GLY A 279 -43.65 -11.23 11.73
C GLY A 279 -44.91 -12.10 11.56
N ASN A 280 -44.76 -13.41 11.32
CA ASN A 280 -45.90 -14.33 11.33
C ASN A 280 -46.45 -14.54 12.75
N SER A 281 -45.58 -14.68 13.75
CA SER A 281 -45.99 -14.79 15.15
C SER A 281 -46.72 -13.52 15.61
N MET A 282 -46.23 -12.35 15.21
CA MET A 282 -46.87 -11.05 15.46
C MET A 282 -48.28 -10.98 14.86
N LYS A 283 -48.49 -11.52 13.66
CA LYS A 283 -49.83 -11.61 13.05
C LYS A 283 -50.78 -12.48 13.86
N VAL A 284 -50.30 -13.59 14.43
CA VAL A 284 -51.13 -14.47 15.27
C VAL A 284 -51.54 -13.76 16.55
N ILE A 285 -50.60 -13.08 17.22
CA ILE A 285 -50.90 -12.30 18.44
C ILE A 285 -51.92 -11.19 18.13
N ALA A 286 -51.70 -10.43 17.05
CA ALA A 286 -52.63 -9.41 16.62
C ALA A 286 -54.04 -9.98 16.37
N ALA A 287 -54.14 -11.12 15.66
CA ALA A 287 -55.41 -11.80 15.45
C ALA A 287 -56.09 -12.21 16.77
N LEU A 288 -55.33 -12.71 17.74
CA LEU A 288 -55.84 -13.08 19.06
C LEU A 288 -56.40 -11.85 19.81
N THR A 289 -55.71 -10.72 19.75
CA THR A 289 -56.21 -9.46 20.33
C THR A 289 -57.48 -8.97 19.66
N MET A 290 -57.60 -9.10 18.33
CA MET A 290 -58.81 -8.70 17.60
C MET A 290 -60.05 -9.53 18.00
N VAL A 291 -59.86 -10.77 18.43
CA VAL A 291 -60.94 -11.65 18.91
C VAL A 291 -61.33 -11.33 20.35
N PHE A 292 -60.36 -11.13 21.26
CA PHE A 292 -60.65 -10.96 22.69
C PHE A 292 -60.97 -9.53 23.11
N LEU A 293 -60.44 -8.52 22.43
CA LEU A 293 -60.63 -7.11 22.79
C LEU A 293 -62.12 -6.68 22.77
N PRO A 294 -62.94 -7.05 21.75
CA PRO A 294 -64.35 -6.65 21.70
C PRO A 294 -65.20 -7.32 22.78
N GLY A 295 -64.91 -8.60 23.08
CA GLY A 295 -65.56 -9.34 24.16
C GLY A 295 -65.24 -8.77 25.54
N THR A 296 -63.97 -8.44 25.78
CA THR A 296 -63.52 -7.83 27.04
C THR A 296 -64.12 -6.43 27.24
N PHE A 297 -64.16 -5.62 26.18
CA PHE A 297 -64.77 -4.29 26.22
C PHE A 297 -66.27 -4.36 26.57
N LEU A 298 -67.03 -5.19 25.86
CA LEU A 298 -68.45 -5.37 26.13
C LEU A 298 -68.69 -5.97 27.52
N SER A 299 -67.86 -6.93 27.96
CA SER A 299 -67.93 -7.48 29.32
C SER A 299 -67.76 -6.40 30.40
N SER A 300 -66.80 -5.49 30.22
CA SER A 300 -66.61 -4.36 31.14
C SER A 300 -67.80 -3.40 31.11
N VAL A 301 -68.33 -3.08 29.93
CA VAL A 301 -69.48 -2.15 29.78
C VAL A 301 -70.75 -2.73 30.41
N PHE A 302 -71.05 -4.00 30.16
CA PHE A 302 -72.22 -4.67 30.75
C PHE A 302 -72.07 -4.93 32.24
N GLY A 303 -70.85 -5.18 32.73
CA GLY A 303 -70.55 -5.35 34.15
C GLY A 303 -70.64 -4.06 34.97
N MET A 304 -70.62 -2.89 34.33
CA MET A 304 -70.62 -1.61 35.04
C MET A 304 -71.99 -1.14 35.54
N SER A 305 -73.14 -1.47 34.91
CA SER A 305 -74.48 -1.19 35.49
C SER A 305 -75.71 -1.66 34.66
N VAL A 306 -75.61 -2.61 33.70
CA VAL A 306 -76.71 -2.81 32.69
C VAL A 306 -77.48 -4.14 32.85
N MET A 307 -77.03 -5.06 33.70
CA MET A 307 -77.65 -6.38 33.88
C MET A 307 -78.42 -6.52 35.20
N GLU A 308 -79.49 -5.75 35.40
CA GLU A 308 -80.42 -5.95 36.52
C GLU A 308 -81.55 -6.98 36.22
N GLU A 309 -81.64 -7.50 34.98
CA GLU A 309 -82.67 -8.48 34.61
C GLU A 309 -82.06 -9.82 34.17
N GLU A 310 -82.41 -10.89 34.90
CA GLU A 310 -81.81 -12.24 34.83
C GLU A 310 -81.95 -13.00 33.50
N LYS A 311 -82.45 -12.37 32.42
CA LYS A 311 -82.77 -13.04 31.15
C LYS A 311 -82.05 -12.50 29.90
N ARG A 312 -81.11 -11.55 30.03
CA ARG A 312 -80.50 -10.85 28.87
C ARG A 312 -79.08 -11.29 28.46
N TRP A 313 -78.58 -12.44 28.93
CA TRP A 313 -77.26 -12.95 28.51
C TRP A 313 -77.13 -13.13 26.97
N TRP A 314 -78.24 -13.37 26.28
CA TRP A 314 -78.29 -13.40 24.81
C TRP A 314 -77.94 -12.07 24.15
N LEU A 315 -78.20 -10.93 24.80
CA LEU A 315 -77.91 -9.60 24.24
C LEU A 315 -76.39 -9.35 24.18
N TYR A 316 -75.65 -9.85 25.16
CA TYR A 316 -74.18 -9.84 25.15
C TYR A 316 -73.66 -10.61 23.93
N VAL A 317 -74.10 -11.86 23.76
CA VAL A 317 -73.68 -12.72 22.64
C VAL A 317 -74.09 -12.12 21.29
N ALA A 318 -75.30 -11.60 21.19
CA ALA A 318 -75.85 -11.00 19.96
C ALA A 318 -75.11 -9.73 19.53
N LEU A 319 -74.44 -9.02 20.45
CA LEU A 319 -73.68 -7.80 20.16
C LEU A 319 -72.18 -8.06 19.97
N THR A 320 -71.58 -8.99 20.75
CA THR A 320 -70.15 -9.34 20.64
C THR A 320 -69.80 -9.99 19.32
N LEU A 321 -70.68 -10.86 18.81
CA LEU A 321 -70.44 -11.67 17.62
C LEU A 321 -70.42 -10.83 16.31
N PRO A 322 -71.37 -9.93 16.04
CA PRO A 322 -71.27 -9.04 14.88
C PRO A 322 -70.10 -8.05 14.99
N LEU A 323 -69.76 -7.58 16.20
CA LEU A 323 -68.64 -6.64 16.40
C LEU A 323 -67.28 -7.30 16.12
N THR A 324 -67.08 -8.54 16.57
CA THR A 324 -65.86 -9.32 16.26
C THR A 324 -65.77 -9.64 14.77
N VAL A 325 -66.88 -10.05 14.14
CA VAL A 325 -66.94 -10.27 12.68
C VAL A 325 -66.63 -8.98 11.90
N PHE A 326 -67.15 -7.83 12.34
CA PHE A 326 -66.88 -6.54 11.72
C PHE A 326 -65.39 -6.17 11.76
N ILE A 327 -64.74 -6.34 12.91
CA ILE A 327 -63.30 -6.04 13.07
C ILE A 327 -62.43 -6.97 12.21
N ILE A 328 -62.75 -8.27 12.18
CA ILE A 328 -62.04 -9.24 11.34
C ILE A 328 -62.26 -8.95 9.85
N ALA A 329 -63.49 -8.60 9.44
CA ALA A 329 -63.79 -8.24 8.07
C ALA A 329 -63.04 -6.99 7.63
N LEU A 330 -62.95 -5.97 8.49
CA LEU A 330 -62.18 -4.75 8.24
C LEU A 330 -60.69 -5.07 8.05
N TRP A 331 -60.13 -5.92 8.91
CA TRP A 331 -58.74 -6.37 8.82
C TRP A 331 -58.48 -7.17 7.53
N TRP A 332 -59.37 -8.10 7.17
CA TRP A 332 -59.26 -8.88 5.94
C TRP A 332 -59.33 -8.02 4.68
N LEU A 333 -60.26 -7.06 4.64
CA LEU A 333 -60.40 -6.08 3.55
C LEU A 333 -59.16 -5.20 3.41
N TRP A 334 -58.57 -4.78 4.54
CA TRP A 334 -57.33 -4.00 4.55
C TRP A 334 -56.14 -4.83 4.08
N GLN A 335 -55.99 -6.07 4.55
CA GLN A 335 -54.93 -6.98 4.14
C GLN A 335 -55.02 -7.32 2.64
N SER A 336 -56.22 -7.55 2.11
CA SER A 336 -56.46 -7.80 0.68
C SER A 336 -56.16 -6.57 -0.18
N SER A 337 -56.63 -5.39 0.24
CA SER A 337 -56.37 -4.13 -0.47
C SER A 337 -54.90 -3.71 -0.45
N SER A 338 -54.14 -4.08 0.59
CA SER A 338 -52.71 -3.74 0.68
C SER A 338 -51.84 -4.43 -0.39
N GLY A 339 -52.28 -5.57 -0.94
CA GLY A 339 -51.67 -6.17 -2.14
C GLY A 339 -51.94 -5.38 -3.44
N PHE A 340 -53.08 -4.71 -3.53
CA PHE A 340 -53.48 -3.88 -4.67
C PHE A 340 -52.85 -2.46 -4.60
N LEU A 341 -52.77 -1.89 -3.40
CA LEU A 341 -52.16 -0.58 -3.16
C LEU A 341 -50.66 -0.55 -3.49
N HIS A 342 -49.91 -1.64 -3.29
CA HIS A 342 -48.50 -1.69 -3.66
C HIS A 342 -48.29 -1.67 -5.19
N HIS A 343 -49.21 -2.24 -5.97
CA HIS A 343 -49.15 -2.22 -7.44
C HIS A 343 -49.55 -0.84 -8.01
N CYS A 344 -50.51 -0.15 -7.38
CA CYS A 344 -50.90 1.22 -7.71
C CYS A 344 -49.83 2.25 -7.30
N TRP A 345 -49.16 2.06 -6.16
CA TRP A 345 -48.10 2.95 -5.70
C TRP A 345 -46.83 2.89 -6.58
N LYS A 346 -46.48 1.69 -7.10
CA LYS A 346 -45.36 1.50 -8.03
C LYS A 346 -45.62 2.17 -9.40
N SER A 347 -46.87 2.21 -9.88
CA SER A 347 -47.20 2.91 -11.14
C SER A 347 -47.19 4.43 -11.02
N ILE A 348 -47.45 4.97 -9.82
CA ILE A 348 -47.44 6.41 -9.55
C ILE A 348 -46.01 6.95 -9.41
N PHE A 349 -45.08 6.20 -8.80
CA PHE A 349 -43.68 6.66 -8.62
C PHE A 349 -42.71 6.31 -9.75
N SER A 350 -43.08 5.39 -10.67
CA SER A 350 -42.26 5.06 -11.85
C SER A 350 -42.28 6.12 -12.96
N SER A 351 -43.09 7.18 -12.85
CA SER A 351 -43.30 8.16 -13.93
C SER A 351 -42.36 9.39 -13.89
N LYS A 352 -41.40 9.48 -12.96
CA LYS A 352 -40.43 10.58 -12.94
C LYS A 352 -38.98 10.08 -12.86
N ARG A 353 -38.43 9.64 -13.99
CA ARG A 353 -37.02 9.87 -14.32
C ARG A 353 -36.95 10.70 -15.59
N PRO A 354 -36.49 11.97 -15.56
CA PRO A 354 -36.18 12.68 -16.78
C PRO A 354 -34.98 12.02 -17.45
N SER A 355 -35.16 11.64 -18.71
CA SER A 355 -34.12 11.16 -19.61
C SER A 355 -33.14 12.30 -19.89
N ALA A 356 -31.96 12.25 -19.29
CA ALA A 356 -30.82 13.08 -19.70
C ALA A 356 -30.21 12.45 -20.95
N ARG A 357 -30.71 12.89 -22.11
CA ARG A 357 -30.19 12.58 -23.43
C ARG A 357 -28.83 13.28 -23.58
N ALA A 358 -27.76 12.50 -23.60
CA ALA A 358 -26.45 12.93 -24.04
C ALA A 358 -26.55 13.47 -25.48
N LYS A 359 -26.17 14.75 -25.67
CA LYS A 359 -25.81 15.30 -26.97
C LYS A 359 -24.28 15.40 -27.01
N SER A 360 -23.73 14.82 -28.06
CA SER A 360 -22.32 14.81 -28.42
C SER A 360 -21.94 16.05 -29.25
N THR A 361 -20.68 16.48 -29.08
CA THR A 361 -19.78 17.26 -29.98
C THR A 361 -19.99 18.78 -30.11
N PRO A 362 -18.97 19.59 -30.51
CA PRO A 362 -17.51 19.39 -30.63
C PRO A 362 -16.63 20.51 -29.98
N ASP A 363 -15.29 20.34 -30.05
CA ASP A 363 -14.18 21.31 -29.98
C ASP A 363 -14.44 22.77 -29.57
N GLU A 364 -13.75 23.25 -28.53
CA GLU A 364 -12.92 24.46 -28.63
C GLU A 364 -11.94 24.60 -27.45
N ALA A 365 -10.76 25.12 -27.76
CA ALA A 365 -9.62 25.37 -26.90
C ALA A 365 -9.88 26.46 -25.84
N ILE A 366 -9.04 26.49 -24.79
CA ILE A 366 -8.21 27.65 -24.36
C ILE A 366 -7.46 27.31 -23.06
N GLU A 367 -6.19 27.73 -23.05
CA GLU A 367 -5.21 27.97 -21.96
C GLU A 367 -5.79 28.12 -20.55
N VAL A 368 -5.15 27.63 -19.47
CA VAL A 368 -3.79 27.90 -18.94
C VAL A 368 -3.29 26.69 -18.15
#